data_AF-A0A0T6ZV11-F1
#
_entry.id   AF-A0A0T6ZV11-F1
#
_cell.length_a   1.000
_cell.length_b   1.000
_cell.length_c   1.000
_cell.angle_alpha   90.00
_cell.angle_beta   90.00
_cell.angle_gamma   90.00
#
_symmetry.space_group_name_H-M   'P 1'
#
loop_
_entity.id
_entity.type
_entity.pdbx_description
1 polymer ?
#
loop_
_entity_poly.entity_id
_entity_poly.type
_entity_poly.pdbx_seq_one_letter_code
_entity_poly.pdbx_strand_id
1 'polypeptide(L)' 'MAAGISRDIEAVRGAIKHRWTTSPVEGQINRLKTLKRQMYGRAGYALLRSRVLMAA' A
#
# COMPACT_ATOMS: atom_id res chain seq x y z
N MET A 1 -7.70 -4.91 22.35
CA MET A 1 -7.83 -4.94 20.87
C MET A 1 -9.03 -4.09 20.48
N ALA A 2 -8.87 -2.83 20.06
CA ALA A 2 -9.98 -2.01 19.51
C ALA A 2 -9.56 -0.61 19.03
N ALA A 3 -8.39 -0.08 19.46
CA ALA A 3 -8.00 1.30 19.21
C ALA A 3 -7.86 1.68 17.71
N GLY A 4 -7.66 0.70 16.83
CA GLY A 4 -7.63 0.93 15.38
C GLY A 4 -9.02 1.25 14.80
N ILE A 5 -10.05 0.55 15.25
CA ILE A 5 -11.41 0.65 14.68
C ILE A 5 -12.00 2.05 14.90
N SER A 6 -11.83 2.63 16.09
CA SER A 6 -12.31 4.00 16.38
C SER A 6 -11.60 5.06 15.54
N ARG A 7 -10.34 4.81 15.14
CA ARG A 7 -9.56 5.71 14.29
C ARG A 7 -9.94 5.57 12.82
N ASP A 8 -10.25 4.35 12.39
CA ASP A 8 -10.68 4.06 11.03
C ASP A 8 -12.07 4.63 10.73
N ILE A 9 -12.95 4.77 11.73
CA ILE A 9 -14.26 5.41 11.57
C ILE A 9 -14.14 6.85 11.07
N GLU A 10 -13.21 7.64 11.64
CA GLU A 10 -13.00 9.02 11.21
C GLU A 10 -12.36 9.10 9.82
N ALA A 11 -11.44 8.18 9.50
CA ALA A 11 -10.85 8.08 8.17
C ALA A 11 -11.89 7.72 7.09
N VAL A 12 -12.79 6.78 7.40
CA VAL A 12 -13.88 6.36 6.50
C VAL A 12 -14.90 7.48 6.31
N ARG A 13 -15.27 8.19 7.39
CA ARG A 13 -16.14 9.38 7.29
C ARG A 13 -15.49 10.47 6.43
N GLY A 14 -14.19 10.72 6.60
CA GLY A 14 -13.43 11.67 5.79
C GLY A 14 -13.38 11.28 4.31
N ALA A 15 -13.21 10.00 4.00
CA ALA A 15 -13.20 9.47 2.64
C ALA A 15 -14.57 9.58 1.93
N ILE A 16 -15.67 9.52 2.67
CA ILE A 16 -17.02 9.74 2.13
C ILE A 16 -17.32 11.23 1.96
N LYS A 17 -16.85 12.06 2.90
CA LYS A 17 -17.13 13.51 2.94
C LYS A 17 -16.29 14.32 1.94
N HIS A 18 -15.09 13.85 1.61
CA HIS A 18 -14.18 14.50 0.68
C HIS A 18 -13.96 13.65 -0.57
N ARG A 19 -14.11 14.28 -1.74
CA ARG A 19 -13.87 13.63 -3.05
C ARG A 19 -12.41 13.24 -3.30
N TRP A 20 -11.48 13.77 -2.49
CA TRP A 20 -10.05 13.50 -2.58
C TRP A 20 -9.62 12.63 -1.39
N THR A 21 -9.12 11.44 -1.69
CA THR A 21 -8.70 10.44 -0.70
C THR A 21 -7.26 10.04 -0.94
N THR A 22 -6.46 9.89 0.12
CA THR A 22 -5.07 9.39 0.01
C THR A 22 -4.99 7.87 -0.19
N SER A 23 -6.12 7.16 -0.06
CA SER A 23 -6.20 5.70 -0.11
C SER A 23 -5.56 5.04 -1.34
N PRO A 24 -5.71 5.55 -2.58
CA PRO A 24 -5.03 4.98 -3.75
C PRO A 24 -3.50 5.08 -3.68
N VAL A 25 -3.00 6.21 -3.17
CA VAL A 25 -1.56 6.48 -3.01
C VAL A 25 -0.97 5.59 -1.92
N GLU A 26 -1.68 5.41 -0.81
CA GLU A 26 -1.30 4.49 0.26
C GLU A 26 -1.21 3.04 -0.22
N GLY A 27 -2.16 2.62 -1.08
CA GLY A 27 -2.13 1.31 -1.73
C GLY A 27 -0.87 1.10 -2.58
N GLN A 28 -0.51 2.09 -3.40
CA GLN A 28 0.72 2.04 -4.20
C GLN A 28 1.98 1.99 -3.33
N ILE A 29 2.05 2.81 -2.28
CA ILE A 29 3.16 2.81 -1.32
C ILE A 29 3.29 1.44 -0.65
N ASN A 30 2.17 0.84 -0.24
CA ASN A 30 2.18 -0.47 0.42
C ASN A 30 2.62 -1.59 -0.53
N ARG A 31 2.16 -1.54 -1.80
CA ARG A 31 2.61 -2.47 -2.85
C ARG A 31 4.12 -2.36 -3.08
N LEU A 32 4.65 -1.14 -3.16
CA LEU A 32 6.09 -0.91 -3.32
C LEU A 32 6.91 -1.39 -2.11
N LYS A 33 6.44 -1.13 -0.88
CA LYS A 33 7.06 -1.65 0.35
C LYS A 33 7.09 -3.18 0.38
N THR A 34 6.01 -3.82 -0.06
CA THR A 34 5.90 -5.28 -0.14
C THR A 34 6.88 -5.86 -1.15
N LEU A 35 6.96 -5.26 -2.34
CA LEU A 35 7.91 -5.62 -3.38
C LEU A 35 9.35 -5.52 -2.88
N LYS A 36 9.70 -4.39 -2.26
CA LYS A 36 11.02 -4.16 -1.66
C LYS A 36 11.35 -5.22 -0.60
N ARG A 37 10.40 -5.56 0.28
CA ARG A 37 10.59 -6.59 1.33
C ARG A 37 10.82 -7.99 0.77
N GLN A 38 10.12 -8.35 -0.32
CA GLN A 38 10.31 -9.63 -1.00
C GLN A 38 11.68 -9.74 -1.69
N MET A 39 12.36 -8.62 -1.91
CA MET A 39 13.66 -8.54 -2.59
C MET A 39 14.85 -8.37 -1.65
N TYR A 40 14.64 -8.20 -0.34
CA TYR A 40 15.74 -8.15 0.62
C TYR A 40 16.59 -9.43 0.54
N GLY A 41 17.91 -9.27 0.48
CA GLY A 41 18.87 -10.37 0.28
C GLY A 41 18.93 -10.94 -1.13
N ARG A 42 18.13 -10.42 -2.08
CA ARG A 42 18.06 -10.86 -3.49
C ARG A 42 18.14 -9.64 -4.41
N ALA A 43 19.32 -9.03 -4.50
CA ALA A 43 19.52 -7.85 -5.34
C ALA A 43 19.63 -8.26 -6.83
N GLY A 44 18.67 -7.85 -7.67
CA GLY A 44 18.74 -8.06 -9.12
C GLY A 44 17.60 -7.42 -9.91
N TYR A 45 17.93 -6.78 -11.03
CA TYR A 45 16.97 -6.10 -11.91
C TYR A 45 15.93 -7.05 -12.53
N ALA A 46 16.34 -8.27 -12.89
CA ALA A 46 15.44 -9.28 -13.45
C ALA A 46 14.31 -9.66 -12.46
N LEU A 47 14.63 -9.75 -11.17
CA LEU A 47 13.65 -10.03 -10.11
C LEU A 47 12.72 -8.84 -9.86
N LEU A 48 13.23 -7.61 -9.95
CA LEU A 48 12.41 -6.40 -9.85
C LEU A 48 11.37 -6.35 -10.98
N ARG A 49 11.83 -6.53 -12.23
CA ARG A 49 10.98 -6.47 -13.41
C ARG A 49 9.86 -7.51 -13.38
N SER A 50 10.18 -8.77 -13.04
CA SER A 50 9.17 -9.83 -12.99
C SER A 50 8.08 -9.56 -11.95
N ARG A 51 8.46 -9.06 -10.78
CA ARG A 51 7.52 -8.78 -9.68
C ARG A 51 6.67 -7.54 -9.93
N VAL A 52 7.21 -6.50 -10.57
CA VAL A 52 6.43 -5.32 -10.96
C VAL A 52 5.35 -5.70 -11.98
N LEU A 53 5.74 -6.47 -13.01
CA LEU A 53 4.82 -6.91 -14.07
C LEU A 53 3.75 -7.88 -13.56
N MET A 54 4.07 -8.79 -12.64
CA MET A 54 3.09 -9.71 -12.05
C MET A 54 2.13 -9.06 -11.04
N ALA A 55 2.49 -7.90 -10.48
CA ALA A 55 1.66 -7.23 -9.49
C ALA A 55 0.75 -6.15 -10.12
N ALA A 56 0.89 -5.90 -11.43
CA ALA A 56 0.11 -4.94 -12.20
C ALA A 56 -1.15 -5.62 -12.74
#